data_AF-A0A940M7I7-F1
#
_entry.id   AF-A0A940M7I7-F1
#
_cell.length_a   1.000
_cell.length_b   1.000
_cell.length_c   1.000
_cell.angle_alpha   90.00
_cell.angle_beta   90.00
_cell.angle_gamma   90.00
#
_symmetry.space_group_name_H-M   'P 1'
#
loop_
_entity.id
_entity.type
_entity.pdbx_description
1 polymer ?
#
loop_
_entity_poly.entity_id
_entity_poly.type
_entity_poly.pdbx_seq_one_letter_code
_entity_poly.pdbx_strand_id
1 'polypeptide(L)' 'MTPAAVAVIRATLEDATTAELISHPAHAAARVARALETAGWTLAPAEPANGPQTATHAIITNR' A
#
# COMPACT_ATOMS: atom_id res chain seq x y z
N MET A 1 9.19 -8.01 -8.78
CA MET A 1 8.01 -8.52 -8.06
C MET A 1 7.74 -9.94 -8.56
N THR A 2 7.45 -10.90 -7.68
CA THR A 2 7.27 -12.31 -8.09
C THR A 2 5.81 -12.57 -8.52
N PRO A 3 5.55 -13.61 -9.34
CA PRO A 3 4.18 -13.99 -9.72
C PRO A 3 3.27 -14.28 -8.53
N ALA A 4 3.81 -14.85 -7.44
CA ALA A 4 3.07 -15.14 -6.23
C ALA A 4 2.59 -13.87 -5.51
N ALA A 5 3.45 -12.85 -5.39
CA ALA A 5 3.06 -11.57 -4.80
C ALA A 5 1.97 -10.87 -5.64
N VAL A 6 2.07 -10.94 -6.97
CA VAL A 6 1.04 -10.41 -7.89
C VAL A 6 -0.31 -11.09 -7.65
N ALA A 7 -0.32 -12.41 -7.46
CA ALA A 7 -1.54 -13.16 -7.20
C ALA A 7 -2.22 -12.73 -5.88
N VAL A 8 -1.45 -12.52 -4.82
CA VAL A 8 -1.98 -12.03 -3.52
C VAL A 8 -2.59 -10.63 -3.66
N ILE A 9 -1.89 -9.73 -4.36
CA ILE A 9 -2.39 -8.37 -4.61
C ILE A 9 -3.70 -8.43 -5.39
N ARG A 10 -3.74 -9.20 -6.48
CA ARG A 10 -4.93 -9.32 -7.33
C ARG A 10 -6.12 -9.88 -6.55
N ALA A 11 -5.93 -10.99 -5.83
CA ALA A 11 -6.99 -11.60 -5.05
C ALA A 11 -7.56 -10.62 -3.99
N THR A 12 -6.69 -9.83 -3.35
CA THR A 12 -7.13 -8.85 -2.34
C THR A 12 -7.88 -7.67 -2.96
N LEU A 13 -7.49 -7.23 -4.15
CA LEU A 13 -8.17 -6.15 -4.86
C LEU A 13 -9.48 -6.60 -5.52
N GLU A 14 -9.56 -7.83 -6.01
CA GLU A 14 -10.79 -8.41 -6.55
C GLU A 14 -11.85 -8.66 -5.47
N ASP A 15 -11.43 -8.90 -4.23
CA ASP A 15 -12.32 -8.97 -3.06
C ASP A 15 -12.77 -7.58 -2.56
N ALA A 16 -12.08 -6.51 -2.94
CA ALA A 16 -12.46 -5.15 -2.57
C ALA A 16 -13.64 -4.67 -3.43
N THR A 17 -14.60 -3.99 -2.79
CA THR A 17 -15.72 -3.40 -3.53
C THR A 17 -15.27 -2.19 -4.33
N THR A 18 -15.93 -1.90 -5.46
CA THR A 18 -15.67 -0.68 -6.24
C THR A 18 -15.81 0.58 -5.38
N ALA A 19 -16.77 0.61 -4.46
CA ALA A 19 -16.96 1.72 -3.53
C ALA A 19 -15.77 1.89 -2.56
N GLU A 20 -15.21 0.80 -2.04
CA GLU A 20 -14.00 0.82 -1.21
C GLU A 20 -12.81 1.37 -1.99
N LEU A 21 -12.60 0.91 -3.22
CA LEU A 21 -11.49 1.35 -4.06
C LEU A 21 -11.56 2.85 -4.40
N ILE A 22 -12.77 3.39 -4.59
CA ILE A 22 -12.97 4.81 -4.92
C ILE A 22 -12.93 5.69 -3.67
N SER A 23 -13.68 5.34 -2.64
CA SER A 23 -13.89 6.20 -1.48
C SER A 23 -12.81 6.03 -0.41
N HIS A 24 -12.20 4.85 -0.31
CA HIS A 24 -11.21 4.50 0.73
C HIS A 24 -10.00 3.74 0.16
N PRO A 25 -9.32 4.25 -0.88
CA PRO A 25 -8.21 3.54 -1.53
C PRO A 25 -7.07 3.20 -0.55
N ALA A 26 -6.86 4.03 0.49
CA ALA A 26 -5.88 3.76 1.54
C ALA A 26 -6.21 2.50 2.36
N HIS A 27 -7.50 2.22 2.59
CA HIS A 27 -7.94 1.02 3.30
C HIS A 27 -7.65 -0.24 2.47
N ALA A 28 -7.99 -0.21 1.17
CA ALA A 28 -7.66 -1.30 0.26
C ALA A 28 -6.14 -1.55 0.18
N ALA A 29 -5.33 -0.49 0.11
CA ALA A 29 -3.87 -0.61 0.15
C ALA A 29 -3.34 -1.24 1.46
N ALA A 30 -3.90 -0.86 2.61
CA ALA A 30 -3.54 -1.44 3.90
C ALA A 30 -3.90 -2.93 3.99
N ARG A 31 -5.04 -3.34 3.41
CA ARG A 31 -5.42 -4.75 3.30
C ARG A 31 -4.44 -5.55 2.45
N VAL A 32 -4.06 -5.01 1.29
CA VAL A 32 -3.04 -5.64 0.42
C VAL A 32 -1.72 -5.80 1.16
N ALA A 33 -1.28 -4.76 1.88
CA ALA A 33 -0.05 -4.81 2.66
C ALA A 33 -0.11 -5.94 3.70
N ARG A 34 -1.20 -6.01 4.47
CA ARG A 34 -1.39 -7.05 5.49
C ARG A 34 -1.49 -8.46 4.90
N ALA A 35 -2.11 -8.61 3.73
CA ALA A 35 -2.20 -9.90 3.05
C ALA A 35 -0.82 -10.41 2.59
N LEU A 36 0.02 -9.51 2.09
CA LEU A 36 1.40 -9.83 1.73
C LEU A 36 2.23 -10.23 2.96
N GLU A 37 2.14 -9.47 4.05
CA GLU A 37 2.80 -9.81 5.31
C GLU A 37 2.35 -11.16 5.87
N THR A 38 1.05 -11.44 5.84
CA THR A 38 0.49 -12.74 6.24
C THR A 38 0.98 -13.89 5.35
N ALA A 39 1.23 -13.62 4.07
CA ALA A 39 1.84 -14.56 3.13
C ALA A 39 3.38 -14.68 3.27
N GLY A 40 3.97 -14.03 4.28
CA GLY A 40 5.41 -14.12 4.60
C GLY A 40 6.28 -13.09 3.87
N TRP A 41 5.69 -12.09 3.22
CA TRP A 41 6.44 -11.04 2.54
C TRP A 41 6.78 -9.89 3.50
N THR A 42 8.02 -9.41 3.46
CA THR A 42 8.40 -8.18 4.17
C THR A 42 8.28 -6.99 3.21
N LEU A 43 7.50 -5.99 3.59
CA LEU A 43 7.36 -4.75 2.84
C LEU A 43 8.40 -3.75 3.32
N ALA A 44 9.29 -3.35 2.42
CA ALA A 44 10.27 -2.30 2.69
C ALA A 44 9.74 -0.94 2.21
N PRO A 45 10.02 0.16 2.92
CA PRO A 45 9.76 1.50 2.41
C PRO A 45 10.47 1.69 1.07
N ALA A 46 9.76 2.21 0.07
CA ALA A 46 10.39 2.61 -1.17
C ALA A 46 11.18 3.91 -0.94
N GLU A 47 12.45 3.93 -1.35
CA GLU A 47 13.24 5.16 -1.43
C GLU A 47 13.32 5.69 -2.86
N PRO A 48 13.19 7.02 -3.07
CA PRO A 48 12.75 8.00 -2.08
C PRO A 48 11.28 7.77 -1.70
N ALA A 49 10.87 8.21 -0.50
CA ALA A 49 9.48 8.12 -0.07
C ALA A 49 8.58 8.89 -1.06
N ASN A 50 7.78 8.18 -1.83
CA ASN A 50 6.95 8.75 -2.90
C ASN A 50 5.50 9.04 -2.45
N GLY A 51 5.26 9.23 -1.16
CA GLY A 51 3.93 9.43 -0.58
C GLY A 51 3.69 10.85 -0.03
N PRO A 52 2.43 11.23 0.26
CA PRO A 52 2.09 12.53 0.85
C PRO A 52 2.77 12.81 2.20
N GLN A 53 3.25 11.76 2.87
CA GLN A 53 4.09 11.82 4.07
C GLN A 53 5.38 12.64 3.85
N THR A 54 5.92 12.63 2.63
CA THR A 54 7.08 13.44 2.23
C THR A 54 6.75 14.93 2.20
N ALA A 55 5.53 15.29 1.79
CA ALA A 55 5.08 16.68 1.81
C ALA A 55 5.02 17.21 3.26
N THR A 56 4.55 16.41 4.23
CA THR A 56 4.49 16.82 5.63
C THR A 56 5.88 16.96 6.27
N HIS A 57 6.83 16.08 5.97
CA HIS A 57 8.18 16.15 6.53
C HIS A 57 8.97 17.37 6.00
N ALA A 58 8.82 17.71 4.71
CA ALA A 58 9.47 18.89 4.13
C ALA A 58 9.00 20.23 4.74
N ILE A 59 7.77 20.30 5.25
CA ILE A 59 7.23 21.51 5.87
C ILE A 59 7.79 21.71 7.30
N ILE A 60 8.15 20.62 7.98
CA ILE A 60 8.62 20.67 9.39
C ILE A 60 10.13 20.96 9.48
N THR A 61 10.92 20.51 8.50
CA THR A 61 12.39 20.69 8.49
C THR A 61 12.83 22.09 8.01
N ASN A 62 11.93 22.89 7.43
CA ASN A 62 12.22 24.25 6.94
C ASN A 62 11.69 25.35 7.86
N ARG A 63 11.75 25.15 9.19
CA ARG A 63 11.33 26.11 10.21
C ARG A 63 12.42 26.36 11.24
#